data_AF-A0A067BY50-F1
#
_entry.id   AF-A0A067BY50-F1
#
_cell.length_a   1.000
_cell.length_b   1.000
_cell.length_c   1.000
_cell.angle_alpha   90.00
_cell.angle_beta   90.00
_cell.angle_gamma   90.00
#
_symmetry.space_group_name_H-M   'P 1'
#
loop_
_entity.id
_entity.type
_entity.pdbx_description
1 polymer ?
#
loop_
_entity_poly.entity_id
_entity_poly.type
_entity_poly.pdbx_seq_one_letter_code
_entity_poly.pdbx_strand_id
1 'polypeptide(L)'
;MDVFDVAPTHAAYAEFQAEYERKIQETALEHAKVAEENRAKAFEVMEQFKAERERLREAKILANRTQEQAAVEKLEADMVSPNPWERVVTLVELESIKAKHAKRAAAEARARGDKPEEKKHMDSEDVDVTRMKQIFLQLKQEPLDATRAFNAAA
;
A
#
# COMPACT_ATOMS: atom_id res chain seq x y z
N MET A 1 -1.33 -70.38 -58.21
CA MET A 1 -2.45 -69.47 -57.88
C MET A 1 -1.86 -68.37 -57.03
N ASP A 2 -1.38 -67.33 -57.69
CA ASP A 2 -0.83 -66.15 -57.01
C ASP A 2 -2.01 -65.27 -56.58
N VAL A 3 -2.35 -65.31 -55.29
CA VAL A 3 -3.46 -64.56 -54.69
C VAL A 3 -2.96 -63.80 -53.46
N PHE A 4 -1.79 -63.17 -53.56
CA PHE A 4 -1.26 -62.32 -52.49
C PHE A 4 -0.50 -61.08 -52.98
N ASP A 5 -0.86 -60.53 -54.14
CA ASP A 5 -0.24 -59.29 -54.63
C ASP A 5 -1.27 -58.29 -55.14
N VAL A 6 -2.14 -57.83 -54.23
CA VAL A 6 -2.86 -56.58 -54.42
C VAL A 6 -2.57 -55.71 -53.22
N ALA A 7 -1.48 -54.96 -53.28
CA ALA A 7 -1.21 -53.86 -52.39
C ALA A 7 -2.33 -52.81 -52.49
N PRO A 8 -3.12 -52.50 -51.44
CA PRO A 8 -3.86 -51.23 -51.40
C PRO A 8 -2.94 -50.03 -51.04
N THR A 9 -1.61 -50.18 -51.08
CA THR A 9 -0.79 -49.65 -49.98
C THR A 9 -0.01 -48.36 -50.22
N HIS A 10 0.09 -47.81 -51.44
CA HIS A 10 0.86 -46.57 -51.65
C HIS A 10 -0.02 -45.30 -51.69
N ALA A 11 -1.16 -45.33 -52.37
CA ALA A 11 -2.02 -44.15 -52.50
C ALA A 11 -2.75 -43.83 -51.18
N ALA A 12 -3.42 -44.81 -50.58
CA ALA A 12 -4.11 -44.63 -49.29
C ALA A 12 -3.16 -44.26 -48.15
N TYR A 13 -1.93 -44.80 -48.16
CA TYR A 13 -0.90 -44.44 -47.18
C TYR A 13 -0.35 -43.02 -47.42
N ALA A 14 -0.14 -42.62 -48.67
CA ALA A 14 0.26 -41.25 -49.01
C ALA A 14 -0.81 -40.21 -48.63
N GLU A 15 -2.09 -40.53 -48.85
CA GLU A 15 -3.21 -39.70 -48.40
C GLU A 15 -3.24 -39.58 -46.87
N PHE A 16 -3.10 -40.69 -46.15
CA PHE A 16 -3.01 -40.69 -44.69
C PHE A 16 -1.82 -39.85 -44.18
N GLN A 17 -0.64 -39.97 -44.80
CA GLN A 17 0.53 -39.18 -44.45
C GLN A 17 0.29 -37.68 -44.71
N ALA A 18 -0.33 -37.32 -45.84
CA ALA A 18 -0.65 -35.93 -46.17
C ALA A 18 -1.65 -35.33 -45.18
N GLU A 19 -2.68 -36.07 -44.78
CA GLU A 19 -3.64 -35.64 -43.76
C GLU A 19 -2.99 -35.50 -42.38
N TYR A 20 -2.11 -36.43 -42.02
CA TYR A 20 -1.39 -36.40 -40.75
C TYR A 20 -0.44 -35.21 -40.67
N GLU A 21 0.33 -34.97 -41.73
CA GLU A 21 1.22 -33.80 -41.84
C GLU A 21 0.42 -32.49 -41.78
N ARG A 22 -0.73 -32.41 -42.46
CA ARG A 22 -1.63 -31.25 -42.36
C ARG A 22 -2.07 -31.03 -40.91
N LYS A 23 -2.40 -32.09 -40.18
CA LYS A 23 -2.84 -32.01 -38.79
C LYS A 23 -1.71 -31.57 -37.85
N ILE A 24 -0.48 -32.01 -38.11
CA ILE A 24 0.71 -31.52 -37.36
C ILE A 24 0.88 -30.03 -37.60
N GLN A 25 0.80 -29.57 -38.85
CA GLN A 25 0.96 -28.16 -39.20
C GLN A 25 -0.14 -27.29 -38.57
N GLU A 26 -1.40 -27.73 -38.63
CA GLU A 26 -2.53 -27.04 -37.99
C GLU A 26 -2.33 -26.94 -36.48
N THR A 27 -1.93 -28.03 -35.83
CA THR A 27 -1.64 -28.06 -34.39
C THR A 27 -0.47 -27.14 -34.03
N ALA A 28 0.59 -27.12 -34.84
CA ALA A 28 1.74 -26.24 -34.65
C ALA A 28 1.35 -24.76 -34.78
N LEU A 29 0.52 -24.42 -35.76
CA LEU A 29 -0.02 -23.07 -35.93
C LEU A 29 -0.88 -22.63 -34.73
N GLU A 30 -1.71 -23.54 -34.21
CA GLU A 30 -2.56 -23.23 -33.07
C GLU A 30 -1.75 -23.02 -31.78
N HIS A 31 -0.73 -23.85 -31.53
CA HIS A 31 0.21 -23.62 -30.43
C HIS A 31 0.98 -22.31 -30.58
N ALA A 32 1.37 -21.93 -31.80
CA ALA A 32 2.04 -20.66 -32.05
C ALA A 32 1.13 -19.46 -31.72
N LYS A 33 -0.15 -19.50 -32.10
CA LYS A 33 -1.13 -18.47 -31.74
C LYS A 33 -1.32 -18.36 -30.23
N VAL A 34 -1.52 -19.49 -29.54
CA VAL A 34 -1.69 -19.50 -28.08
C VAL A 34 -0.44 -18.95 -27.37
N ALA A 35 0.76 -19.29 -27.86
CA ALA A 35 2.01 -18.75 -27.33
C ALA A 35 2.11 -17.23 -27.51
N GLU A 36 1.70 -16.71 -28.67
CA GLU A 36 1.64 -15.28 -28.94
C GLU A 36 0.62 -14.56 -28.05
N GLU A 37 -0.59 -15.09 -27.94
CA GLU A 37 -1.63 -14.54 -27.06
C GLU A 37 -1.20 -14.52 -25.59
N ASN A 38 -0.59 -15.60 -25.10
CA ASN A 38 -0.11 -15.67 -23.73
C ASN A 38 1.03 -14.67 -23.49
N ARG A 39 1.92 -14.48 -24.46
CA ARG A 39 2.97 -13.46 -24.40
C ARG A 39 2.35 -12.06 -24.37
N ALA A 40 1.38 -11.78 -25.23
CA ALA A 40 0.69 -10.49 -25.27
C ALA A 40 -0.02 -10.19 -23.93
N LYS A 41 -0.77 -11.16 -23.38
CA LYS A 41 -1.42 -11.05 -22.07
C LYS A 41 -0.42 -10.82 -20.95
N ALA A 42 0.72 -11.51 -20.96
CA ALA A 42 1.77 -11.32 -19.95
C ALA A 42 2.34 -9.90 -19.99
N PHE A 43 2.56 -9.34 -21.19
CA PHE A 43 2.99 -7.95 -21.33
C PHE A 43 1.94 -6.96 -20.84
N GLU A 44 0.67 -7.17 -21.18
CA GLU A 44 -0.42 -6.31 -20.73
C GLU A 44 -0.55 -6.30 -19.20
N VAL A 45 -0.52 -7.47 -18.56
CA VAL A 45 -0.57 -7.58 -17.09
C VAL A 45 0.62 -6.88 -16.43
N MET A 46 1.81 -6.98 -17.02
CA MET A 46 3.00 -6.30 -16.51
C MET A 46 2.89 -4.78 -16.62
N GLU A 47 2.35 -4.27 -17.72
CA GLU A 47 2.14 -2.82 -17.90
C GLU A 47 1.05 -2.30 -16.97
N GLN A 48 -0.06 -3.02 -16.82
CA GLN A 48 -1.10 -2.69 -15.83
C GLN A 48 -0.55 -2.66 -14.41
N PHE A 49 0.29 -3.63 -14.05
CA PHE A 49 0.93 -3.66 -12.72
C PHE A 49 1.83 -2.45 -12.49
N LYS A 50 2.64 -2.06 -13.48
CA LYS A 50 3.49 -0.86 -13.38
C LYS A 50 2.63 0.40 -13.25
N ALA A 51 1.61 0.56 -14.09
CA ALA A 51 0.72 1.71 -14.06
C ALA A 51 0.00 1.83 -12.71
N GLU A 52 -0.53 0.73 -12.18
CA GLU A 52 -1.19 0.73 -10.87
C GLU A 52 -0.21 1.08 -9.75
N ARG A 53 1.02 0.55 -9.80
CA ARG A 53 2.05 0.86 -8.82
C ARG A 53 2.44 2.34 -8.84
N GLU A 54 2.59 2.94 -10.02
CA GLU A 54 2.83 4.39 -10.14
C GLU A 54 1.66 5.19 -9.58
N ARG A 55 0.41 4.84 -9.96
CA ARG A 55 -0.81 5.48 -9.44
C ARG A 55 -0.87 5.45 -7.92
N LEU A 56 -0.58 4.30 -7.30
CA LEU A 56 -0.56 4.16 -5.84
C LEU A 56 0.56 4.97 -5.20
N ARG A 57 1.73 5.06 -5.83
CA ARG A 57 2.83 5.90 -5.34
C ARG A 57 2.43 7.37 -5.37
N GLU A 58 1.90 7.85 -6.48
CA GLU A 58 1.45 9.23 -6.65
C GLU A 58 0.33 9.58 -5.67
N ALA A 59 -0.67 8.70 -5.51
CA ALA A 59 -1.74 8.86 -4.55
C ALA A 59 -1.21 8.98 -3.12
N LYS A 60 -0.20 8.17 -2.75
CA LYS A 60 0.44 8.24 -1.43
C LYS A 60 1.21 9.54 -1.23
N ILE A 61 1.94 9.99 -2.25
CA ILE A 61 2.67 11.28 -2.19
C ILE A 61 1.68 12.42 -2.02
N LEU A 62 0.60 12.43 -2.79
CA LEU A 62 -0.43 13.46 -2.70
C LEU A 62 -1.09 13.46 -1.31
N ALA A 63 -1.48 12.30 -0.80
CA ALA A 63 -2.08 12.16 0.52
C ALA A 63 -1.15 12.64 1.65
N ASN A 64 0.14 12.35 1.55
CA ASN A 64 1.11 12.86 2.52
C ASN A 64 1.22 14.39 2.43
N ARG A 65 1.29 14.95 1.22
CA ARG A 65 1.39 16.40 1.01
C ARG A 65 0.15 17.14 1.53
N THR A 66 -1.05 16.62 1.28
CA THR A 66 -2.29 17.22 1.78
C THR A 66 -2.39 17.13 3.31
N GLN A 67 -1.95 16.01 3.91
CA GLN A 67 -1.90 15.87 5.35
C GLN A 67 -0.89 16.82 5.99
N GLU A 68 0.30 16.98 5.40
CA GLU A 68 1.32 17.92 5.86
C GLU A 68 0.82 19.36 5.76
N GLN A 69 0.17 19.72 4.65
CA GLN A 69 -0.42 21.04 4.48
C GLN A 69 -1.49 21.33 5.54
N ALA A 70 -2.43 20.41 5.78
CA ALA A 70 -3.46 20.57 6.80
C ALA A 70 -2.87 20.68 8.22
N ALA A 71 -1.77 19.96 8.51
CA ALA A 71 -1.08 20.06 9.78
C ALA A 71 -0.40 21.43 9.97
N VAL A 72 0.21 21.97 8.92
CA VAL A 72 0.81 23.33 8.94
C VAL A 72 -0.26 24.40 9.11
N GLU A 73 -1.34 24.33 8.34
CA GLU A 73 -2.47 25.29 8.43
C GLU A 73 -3.09 25.29 9.83
N LYS A 74 -3.22 24.12 10.46
CA LYS A 74 -3.69 24.02 11.85
C LYS A 74 -2.71 24.70 12.83
N LEU A 75 -1.41 24.46 12.68
CA LEU A 75 -0.39 25.09 13.54
C LEU A 75 -0.38 26.62 13.37
N GLU A 76 -0.55 27.13 12.16
CA GLU A 76 -0.66 28.57 11.89
C GLU A 76 -1.90 29.17 12.55
N ALA A 77 -3.06 28.49 12.47
CA ALA A 77 -4.27 28.93 13.15
C ALA A 77 -4.10 28.93 14.68
N ASP A 78 -3.49 27.89 15.24
CA ASP A 78 -3.24 27.78 16.68
C ASP A 78 -2.22 28.83 17.17
N MET A 79 -1.29 29.29 16.31
CA MET A 79 -0.36 30.37 16.63
C MET A 79 -1.03 31.73 16.83
N VAL A 80 -2.12 31.99 16.09
CA VAL A 80 -2.89 33.23 16.17
C VAL A 80 -4.03 33.13 17.18
N SER A 81 -4.40 31.91 17.59
CA SER A 81 -5.45 31.69 18.59
C SER A 81 -5.14 32.37 19.92
N PRO A 82 -6.12 33.07 20.54
CA PRO A 82 -5.93 33.67 21.85
C PRO A 82 -5.80 32.62 22.97
N ASN A 83 -6.26 31.39 22.74
CA ASN A 83 -6.14 30.30 23.71
C ASN A 83 -4.82 29.53 23.49
N PRO A 84 -3.83 29.66 24.39
CA PRO A 84 -2.56 28.97 24.25
C PRO A 84 -2.69 27.44 24.36
N TRP A 85 -3.76 26.92 24.96
CA TRP A 85 -4.00 25.48 25.09
C TRP A 85 -4.31 24.81 23.75
N GLU A 86 -4.76 25.56 22.74
CA GLU A 86 -4.92 25.04 21.37
C GLU A 86 -3.59 24.49 20.83
N ARG A 87 -2.51 25.28 20.98
CA ARG A 87 -1.16 24.88 20.59
C ARG A 87 -0.66 23.67 21.38
N VAL A 88 -0.90 23.65 22.69
CA VAL A 88 -0.46 22.56 23.57
C VAL A 88 -1.14 21.25 23.19
N VAL A 89 -2.46 21.28 22.96
CA VAL A 89 -3.22 20.11 22.51
C VAL A 89 -2.69 19.60 21.18
N THR A 90 -2.48 20.49 20.20
CA THR A 90 -1.95 20.10 18.89
C THR A 90 -0.55 19.49 18.97
N LEU A 91 0.36 20.03 19.78
CA LEU A 91 1.70 19.46 19.97
C LEU A 91 1.67 18.07 20.63
N VAL A 92 0.81 17.89 21.64
CA VAL A 92 0.62 16.59 22.32
C VAL A 92 0.02 15.56 21.37
N GLU A 93 -0.91 15.98 20.50
CA GLU A 93 -1.45 15.13 19.43
C GLU A 93 -0.36 14.70 18.43
N LEU A 94 0.52 15.63 18.01
CA LEU A 94 1.64 15.33 17.10
C LEU A 94 2.63 14.32 17.68
N GLU A 95 2.99 14.43 18.97
CA GLU A 95 3.84 13.44 19.63
C GLU A 95 3.15 12.06 19.72
N SER A 96 1.85 12.03 20.01
CA SER A 96 1.06 10.79 19.99
C SER A 96 1.00 10.16 18.59
N ILE A 97 0.89 10.96 17.53
CA ILE A 97 0.93 10.49 16.14
C ILE A 97 2.32 9.91 15.82
N LYS A 98 3.40 10.61 16.17
CA LYS A 98 4.80 10.17 15.99
C LYS A 98 5.06 8.83 16.68
N ALA A 99 4.63 8.67 17.93
CA ALA A 99 4.74 7.40 18.66
C ALA A 99 3.99 6.26 17.96
N LYS A 100 2.76 6.50 17.48
CA LYS A 100 1.99 5.51 16.71
C LYS A 100 2.69 5.12 15.41
N HIS A 101 3.28 6.07 14.69
CA HIS A 101 4.06 5.79 13.49
C HIS A 101 5.30 4.95 13.78
N ALA A 102 6.05 5.29 14.84
CA ALA A 102 7.20 4.51 15.28
C ALA A 102 6.81 3.06 15.62
N LYS A 103 5.68 2.86 16.31
CA LYS A 103 5.16 1.52 16.62
C LYS A 103 4.78 0.72 15.38
N ARG A 104 4.11 1.36 14.40
CA ARG A 104 3.79 0.71 13.12
C ARG A 104 5.06 0.32 12.36
N ALA A 105 6.05 1.21 12.29
CA ALA A 105 7.33 0.92 11.67
C ALA A 105 8.08 -0.23 12.35
N ALA A 106 8.10 -0.25 13.69
CA ALA A 106 8.69 -1.34 14.46
C ALA A 106 7.94 -2.68 14.25
N ALA A 107 6.60 -2.65 14.17
CA ALA A 107 5.80 -3.84 13.88
C ALA A 107 6.04 -4.36 12.45
N GLU A 108 6.14 -3.48 11.46
CA GLU A 108 6.49 -3.86 10.08
C GLU A 108 7.90 -4.44 9.98
N ALA A 109 8.89 -3.87 10.68
CA ALA A 109 10.25 -4.40 10.74
C ALA A 109 10.27 -5.82 11.35
N ARG A 110 9.56 -6.02 12.47
CA ARG A 110 9.40 -7.35 13.09
C ARG A 110 8.72 -8.34 12.13
N ALA A 111 7.70 -7.91 11.39
CA ALA A 111 7.03 -8.75 10.40
C ALA A 111 7.94 -9.16 9.23
N ARG A 112 8.94 -8.35 8.90
CA ARG A 112 9.97 -8.66 7.89
C ARG A 112 11.13 -9.52 8.41
N GLY A 113 11.14 -9.85 9.71
CA GLY A 113 12.20 -10.63 10.34
C GLY A 113 13.44 -9.83 10.71
N ASP A 114 13.39 -8.49 10.58
CA ASP A 114 14.46 -7.62 11.06
C ASP A 114 14.43 -7.60 12.59
N LYS A 115 15.54 -7.99 13.23
CA LYS A 115 15.68 -7.84 14.68
C LYS A 115 15.72 -6.34 14.99
N PRO A 116 14.77 -5.80 15.77
CA PRO A 116 14.82 -4.40 16.13
C PRO A 116 16.09 -4.16 16.96
N GLU A 117 16.90 -3.18 16.57
CA GLU A 117 17.92 -2.67 17.48
C GLU A 117 17.21 -2.16 18.73
N GLU A 118 17.58 -2.70 19.89
CA GLU A 118 17.10 -2.27 21.20
C GLU A 118 17.61 -0.86 21.48
N LYS A 119 17.00 0.16 20.88
CA LYS A 119 17.11 1.51 21.42
C LYS A 119 16.35 1.51 22.73
N LYS A 120 17.10 1.50 23.84
CA LYS A 120 16.65 1.93 25.18
C LYS A 120 16.23 3.40 25.09
N HIS A 121 15.11 3.68 24.46
CA HIS A 121 14.38 4.90 24.76
C HIS A 121 13.64 4.60 26.04
N MET A 122 13.84 5.41 27.09
CA MET A 122 12.98 5.35 28.28
C MET A 122 11.53 5.28 27.79
N ASP A 123 10.84 4.19 28.13
CA ASP A 123 9.44 4.00 27.81
C ASP A 123 8.64 5.10 28.51
N SER A 124 8.36 6.18 27.78
CA SER A 124 7.19 7.02 28.03
C SER A 124 5.89 6.22 27.89
N GLU A 125 5.98 4.95 27.46
CA GLU A 125 4.89 4.00 27.24
C GLU A 125 4.17 3.57 28.53
N ASP A 126 4.80 3.69 29.70
CA ASP A 126 4.17 3.34 30.99
C ASP A 126 3.42 4.50 31.66
N VAL A 127 3.49 5.72 31.11
CA VAL A 127 2.83 6.88 31.72
C VAL A 127 1.45 7.06 31.07
N ASP A 128 0.40 6.68 31.81
CA ASP A 128 -0.98 6.96 31.38
C ASP A 128 -1.26 8.48 31.35
N VAL A 129 -1.26 9.03 30.14
CA VAL A 129 -1.54 10.44 29.87
C VAL A 129 -3.04 10.73 29.64
N THR A 130 -3.94 9.78 29.86
CA THR A 130 -5.39 9.95 29.61
C THR A 130 -5.96 11.11 30.42
N ARG A 131 -5.62 11.18 31.72
CA ARG A 131 -6.06 12.28 32.59
C ARG A 131 -5.49 13.63 32.16
N MET A 132 -4.22 13.68 31.76
CA MET A 132 -3.58 14.88 31.24
C MET A 132 -4.27 15.38 29.97
N LYS A 133 -4.60 14.47 29.04
CA LYS A 133 -5.35 14.79 27.80
C LYS A 133 -6.75 15.33 28.10
N GLN A 134 -7.45 14.76 29.09
CA GLN A 134 -8.76 15.27 29.52
C GLN A 134 -8.65 16.70 30.06
N ILE A 135 -7.64 16.99 30.89
CA ILE A 135 -7.40 18.34 31.42
C ILE A 135 -7.12 19.32 30.27
N PHE A 136 -6.29 18.95 29.30
CA PHE A 136 -6.01 19.83 28.15
C PHE A 136 -7.25 20.09 27.29
N LEU A 137 -8.12 19.10 27.12
CA LEU A 137 -9.41 19.28 26.44
C LEU A 137 -10.33 20.25 27.18
N GLN A 138 -10.38 20.17 28.51
CA GLN A 138 -11.14 21.12 29.33
C GLN A 138 -10.59 22.54 29.18
N LEU A 139 -9.27 22.72 29.33
CA LEU A 139 -8.61 24.02 29.22
C LEU A 139 -8.67 24.63 27.81
N LYS A 140 -8.82 23.78 26.79
CA LYS A 140 -9.11 24.22 25.42
C LYS A 140 -10.54 24.77 25.27
N GLN A 141 -11.51 24.17 25.95
CA GLN A 141 -12.93 24.52 25.85
C GLN A 141 -13.35 25.66 26.80
N GLU A 142 -12.66 25.83 27.91
CA GLU A 142 -12.98 26.86 28.90
C GLU A 142 -12.67 28.28 28.38
N PRO A 143 -13.54 29.26 28.64
CA PRO A 143 -13.27 30.65 28.32
C PRO A 143 -12.05 31.12 29.13
N LEU A 144 -11.12 31.79 28.44
CA LEU A 144 -9.83 32.22 28.99
C LEU A 144 -9.95 33.03 30.29
N ASP A 145 -11.06 33.75 30.46
CA ASP A 145 -11.34 34.55 31.65
C ASP A 145 -11.54 33.69 32.89
N ALA A 146 -12.11 32.49 32.77
CA ALA A 146 -12.23 31.54 33.88
C ALA A 146 -10.86 31.00 34.32
N THR A 147 -10.01 30.65 33.35
CA THR A 147 -8.65 30.13 33.60
C THR A 147 -7.71 31.21 34.14
N ARG A 148 -7.85 32.46 33.68
CA ARG A 148 -7.07 33.61 34.17
C ARG A 148 -7.54 34.08 35.55
N ALA A 149 -8.84 34.08 35.83
CA ALA A 149 -9.38 34.42 37.14
C ALA A 149 -8.90 33.47 38.25
N PHE A 150 -8.77 32.16 37.94
CA PHE A 150 -8.21 31.18 38.87
C PHE A 150 -6.74 31.46 39.23
N ASN A 151 -5.91 31.82 38.24
CA ASN A 151 -4.50 32.16 38.47
C ASN A 151 -4.26 33.55 39.07
N ALA A 152 -5.21 34.48 38.94
CA ALA A 152 -5.13 35.81 39.54
C ALA A 152 -5.62 35.85 41.00
N ALA A 153 -6.34 34.82 41.45
CA ALA A 153 -6.88 34.70 42.80
C ALA A 153 -6.04 33.80 43.73
N ALA A 154 -4.92 33.25 43.25
CA ALA A 154 -3.94 32.45 43.98
C ALA A 154 -2.63 33.23 44.15
#